data_AF-A0A1H5ESQ7-F1
#
_entry.id   AF-A0A1H5ESQ7-F1
#
_cell.length_a   1.000
_cell.length_b   1.000
_cell.length_c   1.000
_cell.angle_alpha   90.00
_cell.angle_beta   90.00
_cell.angle_gamma   90.00
#
_symmetry.space_group_name_H-M   'P 1'
#
loop_
_entity.id
_entity.type
_entity.pdbx_description
1 polymer ?
#
loop_
_entity_poly.entity_id
_entity_poly.type
_entity_poly.pdbx_seq_one_letter_code
_entity_poly.pdbx_strand_id
1 'polypeptide(L)'
;MTIDTAWHRLVVSLIAALLSLAACADPHPDSSSPVREAASEEVSSDPQRAGSAYGAEPTRTPAASIPTVDAPLRPEVMGEESLDGAEAAAAYIVDLMLYARASGDMTELEQICAPECAFCDDVRRMVTGLEAEGSVVISDGFRSRVQRGSLEYDTVTGEAQYVVILDISFLAETTYDARGGTRILEPYGLAMGFQLEWTPEGWQLHDAGQA
;
A
#
# COMPACT_ATOMS: atom_id res chain seq x y z
N MET A 1 -36.33 10.13 -35.08
CA MET A 1 -35.33 9.77 -36.10
C MET A 1 -34.30 8.91 -35.42
N THR A 2 -34.39 7.61 -35.70
CA THR A 2 -33.64 6.52 -35.07
C THR A 2 -32.21 6.50 -35.60
N ILE A 3 -31.25 6.63 -34.70
CA ILE A 3 -29.82 6.51 -34.96
C ILE A 3 -29.49 5.05 -35.35
N ASP A 4 -28.70 4.95 -36.41
CA ASP A 4 -28.36 3.77 -37.18
C ASP A 4 -27.90 2.55 -36.37
N THR A 5 -28.76 1.53 -36.36
CA THR A 5 -28.49 0.14 -35.94
C THR A 5 -27.54 -0.64 -36.89
N ALA A 6 -26.82 0.06 -37.77
CA ALA A 6 -25.92 -0.55 -38.75
C ALA A 6 -24.52 -0.85 -38.18
N TRP A 7 -24.11 -0.22 -37.09
CA TRP A 7 -22.75 -0.41 -36.54
C TRP A 7 -22.61 -1.68 -35.69
N HIS A 8 -23.70 -2.18 -35.11
CA HIS A 8 -23.69 -3.39 -34.28
C HIS A 8 -23.69 -4.71 -35.08
N ARG A 9 -23.79 -4.67 -36.41
CA ARG A 9 -23.79 -5.88 -37.24
C ARG A 9 -22.42 -6.25 -37.81
N LEU A 10 -21.39 -5.42 -37.63
CA LEU A 10 -20.03 -5.73 -38.10
C LEU A 10 -19.09 -6.28 -37.03
N VAL A 11 -19.42 -6.17 -35.73
CA VAL A 11 -18.54 -6.65 -34.64
C VAL A 11 -18.83 -8.10 -34.23
N VAL A 12 -20.02 -8.65 -34.55
CA VAL A 12 -20.42 -9.99 -34.10
C VAL A 12 -19.92 -11.13 -35.01
N SER A 13 -19.38 -10.84 -36.20
CA SER A 13 -18.99 -11.88 -37.18
C SER A 13 -17.52 -12.28 -37.20
N LEU A 14 -16.65 -11.75 -36.31
CA LEU A 14 -15.20 -12.07 -36.33
C LEU A 14 -14.70 -12.92 -35.14
N ILE A 15 -15.57 -13.31 -34.19
CA ILE A 15 -15.18 -14.11 -33.01
C ILE A 15 -15.45 -15.63 -33.20
N ALA A 16 -16.11 -16.06 -34.28
CA ALA A 16 -16.56 -17.44 -34.45
C ALA A 16 -15.61 -18.37 -35.25
N ALA A 17 -14.31 -18.04 -35.40
CA ALA A 17 -13.42 -18.80 -36.29
C ALA A 17 -12.04 -19.20 -35.71
N LEU A 18 -11.86 -19.24 -34.37
CA LEU A 18 -10.57 -19.62 -33.76
C LEU A 18 -10.66 -20.69 -32.66
N LEU A 19 -11.71 -21.51 -32.66
CA LEU A 19 -11.84 -22.65 -31.74
C LEU A 19 -12.12 -23.93 -32.53
N SER A 20 -11.06 -24.59 -33.02
CA SER A 20 -11.12 -26.04 -33.27
C SER A 20 -9.76 -26.75 -33.42
N LEU A 21 -9.48 -27.60 -32.42
CA LEU A 21 -8.90 -28.95 -32.47
C LEU A 21 -7.46 -29.17 -32.98
N ALA A 22 -6.53 -29.45 -32.04
CA ALA A 22 -5.54 -30.52 -32.16
C ALA A 22 -4.93 -30.88 -30.78
N ALA A 23 -5.58 -31.77 -30.03
CA ALA A 23 -4.95 -32.52 -28.95
C ALA A 23 -5.56 -33.93 -28.93
N CYS A 24 -5.04 -34.79 -29.81
CA CYS A 24 -5.34 -36.23 -29.80
C CYS A 24 -4.40 -36.93 -28.82
N ALA A 25 -4.97 -37.92 -28.14
CA ALA A 25 -4.40 -38.69 -27.05
C ALA A 25 -3.42 -39.82 -27.47
N ASP A 26 -2.67 -40.25 -26.45
CA ASP A 26 -1.69 -41.35 -26.22
C ASP A 26 -1.92 -42.71 -26.93
N PRO A 27 -0.92 -43.62 -27.13
CA PRO A 27 -0.47 -44.54 -26.04
C PRO A 27 0.92 -45.26 -26.13
N HIS A 28 1.31 -45.85 -24.98
CA HIS A 28 1.97 -47.18 -24.80
C HIS A 28 3.54 -47.31 -24.81
N PRO A 29 4.13 -48.44 -24.34
CA PRO A 29 4.76 -48.60 -23.01
C PRO A 29 6.13 -49.34 -23.12
N ASP A 30 6.52 -50.06 -22.05
CA ASP A 30 7.61 -51.05 -21.97
C ASP A 30 9.04 -50.46 -21.84
N SER A 31 9.95 -50.97 -21.02
CA SER A 31 9.97 -52.15 -20.15
C SER A 31 11.24 -52.14 -19.25
N SER A 32 11.17 -52.89 -18.15
CA SER A 32 12.26 -53.66 -17.51
C SER A 32 13.17 -53.01 -16.45
N SER A 33 12.69 -53.04 -15.19
CA SER A 33 13.22 -53.76 -14.00
C SER A 33 14.53 -54.60 -14.13
N PRO A 34 15.32 -54.84 -13.03
CA PRO A 34 14.81 -55.57 -11.85
C PRO A 34 15.28 -55.16 -10.43
N VAL A 35 14.38 -55.46 -9.50
CA VAL A 35 14.50 -55.91 -8.09
C VAL A 35 15.90 -56.21 -7.55
N ARG A 36 16.20 -55.66 -6.36
CA ARG A 36 16.75 -56.46 -5.25
C ARG A 36 16.17 -56.06 -3.90
N GLU A 37 15.50 -57.06 -3.33
CA GLU A 37 14.96 -57.17 -1.98
C GLU A 37 16.06 -57.16 -0.90
N ALA A 38 15.65 -56.71 0.29
CA ALA A 38 16.09 -57.14 1.63
C ALA A 38 17.49 -56.74 2.13
N ALA A 39 17.49 -55.81 3.08
CA ALA A 39 18.05 -56.09 4.41
C ALA A 39 17.33 -55.22 5.46
N SER A 40 16.47 -55.87 6.24
CA SER A 40 16.09 -55.41 7.57
C SER A 40 17.32 -55.48 8.47
N GLU A 41 17.67 -54.39 9.14
CA GLU A 41 18.32 -54.47 10.45
C GLU A 41 17.56 -53.55 11.39
N GLU A 42 16.73 -54.18 12.24
CA GLU A 42 16.30 -53.64 13.50
C GLU A 42 17.55 -53.49 14.39
N VAL A 43 17.83 -52.28 14.88
CA VAL A 43 18.62 -52.10 16.09
C VAL A 43 17.76 -51.41 17.13
N SER A 44 17.23 -52.30 17.98
CA SER A 44 16.91 -52.19 19.40
C SER A 44 17.30 -50.88 20.12
N SER A 45 16.28 -50.40 20.85
CA SER A 45 16.25 -49.46 21.96
C SER A 45 17.24 -49.72 23.11
N ASP A 46 17.82 -48.65 23.67
CA ASP A 46 17.77 -48.36 25.13
C ASP A 46 18.15 -46.88 25.40
N PRO A 47 17.60 -46.23 26.46
CA PRO A 47 17.52 -44.78 26.61
C PRO A 47 18.66 -44.20 27.46
N GLN A 48 18.52 -42.90 27.76
CA GLN A 48 19.10 -42.20 28.91
C GLN A 48 20.32 -41.33 28.62
N ARG A 49 20.03 -40.08 28.24
CA ARG A 49 20.67 -38.93 28.89
C ARG A 49 19.66 -37.81 29.07
N ALA A 50 18.93 -37.91 30.18
CA ALA A 50 18.34 -36.74 30.83
C ALA A 50 19.49 -35.85 31.33
N GLY A 51 19.84 -34.85 30.53
CA GLY A 51 20.60 -33.68 30.94
C GLY A 51 19.68 -32.49 30.80
N SER A 52 19.08 -32.09 31.92
CA SER A 52 18.23 -30.91 32.05
C SER A 52 18.99 -29.67 31.56
N ALA A 53 18.75 -29.25 30.32
CA ALA A 53 19.03 -27.89 29.89
C ALA A 53 17.88 -27.03 30.44
N TYR A 54 18.06 -26.63 31.69
CA TYR A 54 17.35 -25.53 32.34
C TYR A 54 17.14 -24.40 31.34
N GLY A 55 15.91 -23.88 31.29
CA GLY A 55 15.49 -22.86 30.34
C GLY A 55 16.49 -21.72 30.27
N ALA A 56 17.05 -21.51 29.09
CA ALA A 56 17.37 -20.16 28.68
C ALA A 56 16.01 -19.49 28.43
N GLU A 57 15.51 -18.81 29.46
CA GLU A 57 14.49 -17.79 29.26
C GLU A 57 15.04 -16.86 28.17
N PRO A 58 14.32 -16.63 27.05
CA PRO A 58 14.78 -15.67 26.07
C PRO A 58 14.93 -14.36 26.82
N THR A 59 16.17 -13.90 26.96
CA THR A 59 16.46 -12.61 27.57
C THR A 59 15.69 -11.61 26.73
N ARG A 60 14.55 -11.11 27.25
CA ARG A 60 13.85 -10.01 26.58
C ARG A 60 14.82 -8.86 26.58
N THR A 61 15.39 -8.57 25.42
CA THR A 61 15.96 -7.26 25.15
C THR A 61 14.91 -6.26 25.61
N PRO A 62 15.25 -5.28 26.46
CA PRO A 62 14.29 -4.26 26.85
C PRO A 62 13.69 -3.71 25.57
N ALA A 63 12.35 -3.72 25.48
CA ALA A 63 11.65 -3.17 24.33
C ALA A 63 12.24 -1.79 24.06
N ALA A 64 12.85 -1.61 22.89
CA ALA A 64 13.38 -0.32 22.50
C ALA A 64 12.25 0.69 22.70
N SER A 65 12.51 1.76 23.46
CA SER A 65 11.53 2.82 23.61
C SER A 65 11.20 3.32 22.21
N ILE A 66 9.95 3.13 21.79
CA ILE A 66 9.47 3.53 20.47
C ILE A 66 9.61 5.06 20.40
N PRO A 67 10.31 5.61 19.39
CA PRO A 67 10.43 7.05 19.23
C PRO A 67 9.05 7.70 19.07
N THR A 68 8.86 8.86 19.69
CA THR A 68 7.67 9.71 19.46
C THR A 68 7.93 10.64 18.28
N VAL A 69 6.91 10.89 17.47
CA VAL A 69 6.96 11.79 16.31
C VAL A 69 6.08 13.00 16.60
N ASP A 70 6.59 14.21 16.36
CA ASP A 70 5.84 15.45 16.51
C ASP A 70 4.86 15.64 15.33
N ALA A 71 3.72 16.28 15.60
CA ALA A 71 2.75 16.61 14.56
C ALA A 71 3.34 17.62 13.55
N PRO A 72 3.12 17.41 12.24
CA PRO A 72 3.66 18.30 11.22
C PRO A 72 2.95 19.65 11.25
N LEU A 73 3.73 20.73 11.13
CA LEU A 73 3.19 22.10 11.11
C LEU A 73 2.54 22.38 9.75
N ARG A 74 1.31 22.90 9.78
CA ARG A 74 0.60 23.31 8.57
C ARG A 74 1.38 24.42 7.84
N PRO A 75 1.69 24.26 6.54
CA PRO A 75 2.39 25.28 5.76
C PRO A 75 1.53 26.55 5.57
N GLU A 76 2.15 27.74 5.66
CA GLU A 76 1.43 29.02 5.53
C GLU A 76 0.81 29.21 4.13
N VAL A 77 1.56 28.86 3.07
CA VAL A 77 1.10 28.93 1.66
C VAL A 77 -0.13 28.07 1.38
N MET A 78 -0.36 27.05 2.21
CA MET A 78 -1.55 26.20 2.12
C MET A 78 -2.85 26.96 2.44
N GLY A 79 -2.75 28.17 3.03
CA GLY A 79 -3.90 29.04 3.32
C GLY A 79 -4.42 29.85 2.12
N GLU A 80 -3.91 29.61 0.92
CA GLU A 80 -4.27 30.35 -0.30
C GLU A 80 -4.95 29.43 -1.32
N GLU A 81 -6.04 29.91 -1.95
CA GLU A 81 -6.64 29.28 -3.13
C GLU A 81 -5.75 29.51 -4.34
N SER A 82 -4.73 28.67 -4.50
CA SER A 82 -3.75 28.76 -5.57
C SER A 82 -3.16 27.40 -5.89
N LEU A 83 -2.48 27.30 -7.03
CA LEU A 83 -1.75 26.08 -7.37
C LEU A 83 -0.62 25.80 -6.37
N ASP A 84 0.11 26.83 -5.94
CA ASP A 84 1.16 26.70 -4.92
C ASP A 84 0.58 26.23 -3.58
N GLY A 85 -0.62 26.71 -3.22
CA GLY A 85 -1.36 26.24 -2.05
C GLY A 85 -1.76 24.77 -2.14
N ALA A 86 -2.23 24.33 -3.31
CA ALA A 86 -2.56 22.93 -3.58
C ALA A 86 -1.33 22.02 -3.53
N GLU A 87 -0.20 22.46 -4.10
CA GLU A 87 1.07 21.73 -4.06
C GLU A 87 1.57 21.56 -2.62
N ALA A 88 1.45 22.61 -1.80
CA ALA A 88 1.77 22.53 -0.38
C ALA A 88 0.81 21.61 0.39
N ALA A 89 -0.48 21.63 0.06
CA ALA A 89 -1.47 20.72 0.64
C ALA A 89 -1.17 19.25 0.32
N ALA A 90 -0.83 18.95 -0.94
CA ALA A 90 -0.45 17.61 -1.36
C ALA A 90 0.77 17.08 -0.58
N ALA A 91 1.81 17.90 -0.40
CA ALA A 91 2.97 17.52 0.41
C ALA A 91 2.59 17.33 1.90
N TYR A 92 1.78 18.22 2.45
CA TYR A 92 1.33 18.16 3.84
C TYR A 92 0.48 16.91 4.13
N ILE A 93 -0.35 16.47 3.19
CA ILE A 93 -1.11 15.21 3.30
C ILE A 93 -0.18 14.01 3.44
N VAL A 94 0.96 13.99 2.74
CA VAL A 94 1.97 12.92 2.87
C VAL A 94 2.62 12.95 4.25
N ASP A 95 2.99 14.14 4.76
CA ASP A 95 3.48 14.31 6.13
C ASP A 95 2.47 13.82 7.17
N LEU A 96 1.19 14.17 7.02
CA LEU A 96 0.12 13.73 7.91
C LEU A 96 -0.09 12.21 7.86
N MET A 97 -0.02 11.59 6.68
CA MET A 97 -0.09 10.13 6.56
C MET A 97 1.10 9.45 7.28
N LEU A 98 2.31 10.02 7.19
CA LEU A 98 3.49 9.52 7.89
C LEU A 98 3.33 9.67 9.41
N TYR A 99 2.88 10.83 9.88
CA TYR A 99 2.60 11.10 11.29
C TYR A 99 1.52 10.18 11.85
N ALA A 100 0.42 9.97 11.13
CA ALA A 100 -0.68 9.12 11.59
C ALA A 100 -0.23 7.65 11.75
N ARG A 101 0.62 7.14 10.85
CA ARG A 101 1.21 5.79 10.98
C ARG A 101 2.15 5.64 12.18
N ALA A 102 2.79 6.73 12.60
CA ALA A 102 3.72 6.73 13.71
C ALA A 102 3.02 6.95 15.06
N SER A 103 1.96 7.75 15.09
CA SER A 103 1.30 8.23 16.32
C SER A 103 -0.10 7.65 16.57
N GLY A 104 -0.78 7.17 15.53
CA GLY A 104 -2.21 6.83 15.56
C GLY A 104 -3.15 8.04 15.37
N ASP A 105 -2.63 9.27 15.39
CA ASP A 105 -3.45 10.48 15.34
C ASP A 105 -3.77 10.89 13.89
N MET A 106 -5.05 10.79 13.54
CA MET A 106 -5.61 11.12 12.22
C MET A 106 -6.32 12.48 12.17
N THR A 107 -6.37 13.21 13.29
CA THR A 107 -7.30 14.36 13.48
C THR A 107 -7.17 15.44 12.41
N GLU A 108 -5.95 15.80 12.04
CA GLU A 108 -5.70 16.84 11.03
C GLU A 108 -5.92 16.32 9.60
N LEU A 109 -5.56 15.06 9.34
CA LEU A 109 -5.79 14.44 8.03
C LEU A 109 -7.28 14.30 7.74
N GLU A 110 -8.08 13.91 8.75
CA GLU A 110 -9.54 13.78 8.62
C GLU A 110 -10.25 15.09 8.29
N GLN A 111 -9.70 16.24 8.67
CA GLN A 111 -10.27 17.55 8.30
C GLN A 111 -10.07 17.88 6.82
N ILE A 112 -9.04 17.32 6.19
CA ILE A 112 -8.71 17.51 4.78
C ILE A 112 -9.38 16.43 3.92
N CYS A 113 -9.79 15.30 4.50
CA CYS A 113 -10.39 14.20 3.73
C CYS A 113 -11.86 14.47 3.39
N ALA A 114 -12.18 14.48 2.10
CA ALA A 114 -13.57 14.40 1.67
C ALA A 114 -14.20 13.06 2.12
N PRO A 115 -15.51 13.02 2.43
CA PRO A 115 -16.18 11.82 2.93
C PRO A 115 -16.04 10.57 2.03
N GLU A 116 -15.91 10.76 0.73
CA GLU A 116 -15.80 9.71 -0.29
C GLU A 116 -14.36 9.33 -0.67
N CYS A 117 -13.36 9.94 -0.03
CA CYS A 117 -11.95 9.75 -0.41
C CYS A 117 -11.44 8.34 -0.05
N ALA A 118 -11.30 7.48 -1.06
CA ALA A 118 -10.84 6.10 -0.89
C ALA A 118 -9.42 6.00 -0.30
N PHE A 119 -8.53 6.93 -0.66
CA PHE A 119 -7.19 7.02 -0.06
C PHE A 119 -7.25 7.28 1.44
N CYS A 120 -8.09 8.22 1.88
CA CYS A 120 -8.27 8.50 3.30
C CYS A 120 -8.81 7.28 4.06
N ASP A 121 -9.73 6.53 3.45
CA ASP A 121 -10.20 5.27 4.00
C ASP A 121 -9.10 4.20 4.09
N ASP A 122 -8.22 4.11 3.10
CA ASP A 122 -7.04 3.25 3.12
C ASP A 122 -6.10 3.62 4.27
N VAL A 123 -5.79 4.92 4.44
CA VAL A 123 -4.95 5.39 5.54
C VAL A 123 -5.58 5.08 6.90
N ARG A 124 -6.88 5.32 7.07
CA ARG A 124 -7.59 5.01 8.32
C ARG A 124 -7.55 3.52 8.66
N ARG A 125 -7.72 2.65 7.65
CA ARG A 125 -7.62 1.19 7.82
C ARG A 125 -6.20 0.77 8.17
N MET A 126 -5.20 1.37 7.53
CA MET A 126 -3.79 1.11 7.84
C MET A 126 -3.45 1.49 9.29
N VAL A 127 -3.85 2.68 9.75
CA VAL A 127 -3.62 3.15 11.13
C VAL A 127 -4.32 2.23 12.13
N THR A 128 -5.61 1.94 11.93
CA THR A 128 -6.35 1.00 12.79
C THR A 128 -5.68 -0.38 12.85
N GLY A 129 -5.14 -0.85 11.72
CA GLY A 129 -4.41 -2.11 11.64
C GLY A 129 -3.14 -2.10 12.49
N LEU A 130 -2.33 -1.04 12.38
CA LEU A 130 -1.12 -0.85 13.18
C LEU A 130 -1.44 -0.82 14.69
N GLU A 131 -2.47 -0.08 15.10
CA GLU A 131 -2.91 -0.03 16.50
C GLU A 131 -3.36 -1.41 17.01
N ALA A 132 -4.15 -2.14 16.21
CA ALA A 132 -4.61 -3.48 16.58
C ALA A 132 -3.46 -4.49 16.72
N GLU A 133 -2.40 -4.33 15.94
CA GLU A 133 -1.18 -5.13 16.03
C GLU A 133 -0.24 -4.68 17.15
N GLY A 134 -0.45 -3.48 17.72
CA GLY A 134 0.47 -2.83 18.64
C GLY A 134 1.80 -2.45 17.96
N SER A 135 1.74 -2.20 16.65
CA SER A 135 2.88 -1.83 15.81
C SER A 135 2.83 -0.34 15.49
N VAL A 136 3.98 0.26 15.21
CA VAL A 136 4.06 1.61 14.60
C VAL A 136 5.04 1.61 13.44
N VAL A 137 4.87 2.54 12.51
CA VAL A 137 5.82 2.77 11.42
C VAL A 137 6.36 4.18 11.54
N ILE A 138 7.67 4.30 11.67
CA ILE A 138 8.37 5.59 11.76
C ILE A 138 9.20 5.76 10.49
N SER A 139 9.02 6.89 9.81
CA SER A 139 9.78 7.24 8.62
C SER A 139 10.86 8.26 8.95
N ASP A 140 12.00 8.16 8.26
CA ASP A 140 13.05 9.19 8.25
C ASP A 140 12.64 10.44 7.44
N GLY A 141 11.42 10.43 6.87
CA GLY A 141 10.81 11.51 6.09
C GLY A 141 10.74 11.19 4.61
N PHE A 142 10.44 12.20 3.80
CA PHE A 142 10.43 12.08 2.35
C PHE A 142 11.02 13.33 1.69
N ARG A 143 11.34 13.20 0.40
CA ARG A 143 11.56 14.33 -0.50
C ARG A 143 10.51 14.29 -1.59
N SER A 144 9.96 15.43 -1.96
CA SER A 144 9.04 15.53 -3.09
C SER A 144 9.53 16.53 -4.13
N ARG A 145 9.07 16.34 -5.36
CA ARG A 145 9.14 17.32 -6.44
C ARG A 145 7.78 17.35 -7.12
N VAL A 146 7.30 18.54 -7.45
CA VAL A 146 6.11 18.69 -8.29
C VAL A 146 6.45 18.25 -9.71
N GLN A 147 5.80 17.17 -10.15
CA GLN A 147 5.88 16.70 -11.53
C GLN A 147 4.90 17.47 -12.41
N ARG A 148 3.68 17.71 -11.90
CA ARG A 148 2.62 18.46 -12.56
C ARG A 148 1.71 19.11 -11.52
N GLY A 149 1.30 20.34 -11.79
CA GLY A 149 0.14 20.97 -11.16
C GLY A 149 -0.80 21.49 -12.26
N SER A 150 -2.11 21.23 -12.12
CA SER A 150 -3.13 21.80 -13.01
C SER A 150 -4.39 22.19 -12.24
N LEU A 151 -5.00 23.28 -12.69
CA LEU A 151 -6.38 23.61 -12.36
C LEU A 151 -7.28 23.09 -13.47
N GLU A 152 -8.17 22.19 -13.10
CA GLU A 152 -9.13 21.53 -13.96
C GLU A 152 -10.55 21.91 -13.50
N TYR A 153 -11.54 21.66 -14.35
CA TYR A 153 -12.93 21.94 -14.04
C TYR A 153 -13.76 20.70 -14.36
N ASP A 154 -14.59 20.29 -13.41
CA ASP A 154 -15.53 19.20 -13.65
C ASP A 154 -16.50 19.60 -14.77
N THR A 155 -16.60 18.76 -15.80
CA THR A 155 -17.39 19.07 -17.00
C THR A 155 -18.90 19.04 -16.77
N VAL A 156 -19.35 18.47 -15.65
CA VAL A 156 -20.75 18.30 -15.26
C VAL A 156 -21.15 19.36 -14.24
N THR A 157 -20.40 19.54 -13.16
CA THR A 157 -20.70 20.47 -12.06
C THR A 157 -20.12 21.86 -12.30
N GLY A 158 -19.04 21.97 -13.08
CA GLY A 158 -18.29 23.21 -13.28
C GLY A 158 -17.41 23.60 -12.10
N GLU A 159 -17.27 22.73 -11.10
CA GLU A 159 -16.44 22.95 -9.91
C GLU A 159 -14.96 22.88 -10.27
N ALA A 160 -14.16 23.69 -9.57
CA ALA A 160 -12.73 23.77 -9.77
C ALA A 160 -12.02 22.64 -9.03
N GLN A 161 -11.10 21.95 -9.72
CA GLN A 161 -10.34 20.84 -9.18
C GLN A 161 -8.85 21.06 -9.41
N TYR A 162 -8.07 21.08 -8.32
CA TYR A 162 -6.62 21.17 -8.38
C TYR A 162 -6.05 19.76 -8.42
N VAL A 163 -5.35 19.44 -9.50
CA VAL A 163 -4.68 18.15 -9.68
C VAL A 163 -3.18 18.37 -9.53
N VAL A 164 -2.60 17.75 -8.50
CA VAL A 164 -1.16 17.82 -8.22
C VAL A 164 -0.57 16.43 -8.32
N ILE A 165 0.51 16.26 -9.09
CA ILE A 165 1.30 15.03 -9.13
C ILE A 165 2.67 15.31 -8.53
N LEU A 166 2.99 14.59 -7.46
CA LEU A 166 4.29 14.65 -6.79
C LEU A 166 5.10 13.41 -7.13
N ASP A 167 6.35 13.60 -7.56
CA ASP A 167 7.37 12.56 -7.48
C ASP A 167 7.89 12.52 -6.04
N ILE A 168 7.55 11.46 -5.30
CA ILE A 168 7.89 11.29 -3.89
C ILE A 168 9.00 10.25 -3.75
N SER A 169 10.02 10.59 -2.96
CA SER A 169 11.08 9.67 -2.51
C SER A 169 10.98 9.53 -0.99
N PHE A 170 10.39 8.44 -0.53
CA PHE A 170 10.38 8.08 0.89
C PHE A 170 11.80 7.66 1.30
N LEU A 171 12.25 8.17 2.45
CA LEU A 171 13.47 7.71 3.10
C LEU A 171 13.19 6.38 3.83
N ALA A 172 14.17 5.86 4.56
CA ALA A 172 14.00 4.59 5.24
C ALA A 172 12.82 4.65 6.23
N GLU A 173 12.06 3.56 6.33
CA GLU A 173 11.01 3.42 7.32
C GLU A 173 11.33 2.25 8.25
N THR A 174 11.12 2.42 9.55
CA THR A 174 11.26 1.37 10.54
C THR A 174 9.89 1.02 11.11
N THR A 175 9.46 -0.22 10.91
CA THR A 175 8.34 -0.80 11.65
C THR A 175 8.85 -1.33 12.99
N TYR A 176 8.20 -0.92 14.08
CA TYR A 176 8.38 -1.48 15.42
C TYR A 176 7.16 -2.33 15.73
N ASP A 177 7.35 -3.63 15.98
CA ASP A 177 6.26 -4.53 16.34
C ASP A 177 6.03 -4.58 17.86
N ALA A 178 4.86 -5.08 18.28
CA ALA A 178 4.49 -5.19 19.70
C ALA A 178 5.42 -6.09 20.55
N ARG A 179 6.30 -6.89 19.92
CA ARG A 179 7.25 -7.79 20.59
C ARG A 179 8.66 -7.19 20.66
N GLY A 180 8.86 -5.96 20.19
CA GLY A 180 10.15 -5.28 20.14
C GLY A 180 11.02 -5.67 18.96
N GLY A 181 10.48 -6.40 17.98
CA GLY A 181 11.11 -6.63 16.69
C GLY A 181 11.07 -5.37 15.84
N THR A 182 12.07 -5.24 14.98
CA THR A 182 12.14 -4.13 14.02
C THR A 182 12.32 -4.65 12.60
N ARG A 183 11.70 -3.96 11.65
CA ARG A 183 11.88 -4.21 10.22
C ARG A 183 12.12 -2.87 9.53
N ILE A 184 13.19 -2.81 8.75
CA ILE A 184 13.51 -1.64 7.94
C ILE A 184 12.98 -1.87 6.52
N LEU A 185 12.27 -0.88 6.00
CA LEU A 185 11.98 -0.73 4.59
C LEU A 185 12.99 0.26 4.01
N GLU A 186 13.75 -0.20 3.00
CA GLU A 186 14.72 0.63 2.29
C GLU A 186 14.02 1.78 1.55
N PRO A 187 14.72 2.91 1.30
CA PRO A 187 14.17 4.03 0.55
C PRO A 187 13.55 3.62 -0.78
N TYR A 188 12.41 4.19 -1.11
CA TYR A 188 11.68 3.92 -2.34
C TYR A 188 11.01 5.18 -2.88
N GLY A 189 10.67 5.18 -4.16
CA GLY A 189 10.02 6.31 -4.82
C GLY A 189 8.79 5.91 -5.60
N LEU A 190 7.86 6.85 -5.74
CA LEU A 190 6.63 6.72 -6.51
C LEU A 190 6.12 8.10 -6.95
N ALA A 191 5.36 8.15 -8.03
CA ALA A 191 4.55 9.32 -8.37
C ALA A 191 3.17 9.16 -7.73
N MET A 192 2.67 10.20 -7.06
CA MET A 192 1.34 10.22 -6.47
C MET A 192 0.56 11.43 -6.99
N GLY A 193 -0.65 11.19 -7.49
CA GLY A 193 -1.63 12.21 -7.84
C GLY A 193 -2.52 12.53 -6.66
N PHE A 194 -2.89 13.81 -6.53
CA PHE A 194 -3.80 14.35 -5.52
C PHE A 194 -4.86 15.19 -6.22
N GLN A 195 -6.13 14.92 -5.92
CA GLN A 195 -7.28 15.65 -6.41
C GLN A 195 -7.86 16.48 -5.26
N LEU A 196 -7.67 17.80 -5.34
CA LEU A 196 -7.96 18.76 -4.29
C LEU A 196 -9.03 19.76 -4.73
N GLU A 197 -9.91 20.14 -3.80
CA GLU A 197 -10.86 21.24 -3.93
C GLU A 197 -10.55 22.31 -2.87
N TRP A 198 -10.73 23.58 -3.21
CA TRP A 198 -10.68 24.66 -2.23
C TRP A 198 -12.08 25.01 -1.73
N THR A 199 -12.30 24.92 -0.42
CA THR A 199 -13.56 25.29 0.24
C THR A 199 -13.35 26.45 1.23
N PRO A 200 -14.43 27.05 1.77
CA PRO A 200 -14.31 28.05 2.84
C PRO A 200 -13.59 27.53 4.10
N GLU A 201 -13.58 26.22 4.33
CA GLU A 201 -12.90 25.55 5.43
C GLU A 201 -11.43 25.21 5.13
N GLY A 202 -11.02 25.33 3.87
CA GLY A 202 -9.67 25.05 3.38
C GLY A 202 -9.64 23.97 2.28
N TRP A 203 -8.49 23.33 2.12
CA TRP A 203 -8.34 22.25 1.14
C TRP A 203 -9.09 20.99 1.54
N GLN A 204 -9.80 20.40 0.59
CA GLN A 204 -10.40 19.07 0.67
C GLN A 204 -9.78 18.13 -0.35
N LEU A 205 -9.43 16.93 0.07
CA LEU A 205 -8.87 15.85 -0.72
C LEU A 205 -9.98 14.87 -1.10
N HIS A 206 -10.28 14.79 -2.39
CA HIS A 206 -11.29 13.88 -2.93
C HIS A 206 -10.70 12.54 -3.35
N ASP A 207 -9.46 12.54 -3.85
CA ASP A 207 -8.78 11.33 -4.28
C ASP A 207 -7.26 11.47 -4.24
N ALA A 208 -6.56 10.38 -3.97
CA ALA A 208 -5.12 10.29 -4.12
C ALA A 208 -4.68 8.86 -4.45
N GLY A 209 -3.66 8.72 -5.27
CA GLY A 209 -3.19 7.41 -5.69
C GLY A 209 -1.91 7.47 -6.50
N GLN A 210 -1.33 6.31 -6.77
CA GLN A 210 -0.16 6.26 -7.68
C GLN A 210 -0.56 6.75 -9.07
N ALA A 211 0.20 7.70 -9.61
CA ALA A 211 -0.02 8.32 -10.91
C ALA A 211 0.63 7.52 -12.06
#